data_AF-A0A1W6SQ01-F1
#
_entry.id   AF-A0A1W6SQ01-F1
#
_cell.length_a   1.000
_cell.length_b   1.000
_cell.length_c   1.000
_cell.angle_alpha   90.00
_cell.angle_beta   90.00
_cell.angle_gamma   90.00
#
_symmetry.space_group_name_H-M   'P 1'
#
loop_
_entity.id
_entity.type
_entity.pdbx_description
1 polymer ?
#
loop_
_entity_poly.entity_id
_entity_poly.type
_entity_poly.pdbx_seq_one_letter_code
_entity_poly.pdbx_strand_id
1 'polypeptide(L)'
;MPLNAYGVLKGRPVNRQLGSGSNPHYQIHIVDDTTHYRIAVNVASQLAPSELEFLVDSRFDHPILAELIDKPLGWLPLQSRPGGVALDFIRGNLFDPRNMRVLPFNVPGPDNDLNEKIDQFVQRAMADEEAFVYAFGERWGPENNTTDKIFGFIPGNGVHDIHMNQGNVGRFIGDDGVYQDGALLFHFPRTSQWVGVFLKFQSQTWHTDDRTGHQIRVETSGPPSDENVVTNPFVPGGQPGPEMPDGAIRIIAALVNSIQSPEVEFVTLLNTTNEAISLEGWQIADRDKNKMRLAGSIAAAETLRIQLIPPVFLPNKGGIITLLNDRGLRVDGVAYTKEQARNPGWTLKF
;
A
#
# COMPACT_ATOMS: atom_id res chain seq x y z
N MET A 1 14.81 6.18 -13.65
CA MET A 1 14.61 4.74 -13.91
C MET A 1 13.99 4.17 -12.65
N PRO A 2 13.21 3.07 -12.71
CA PRO A 2 12.69 2.44 -11.51
C PRO A 2 13.81 2.20 -10.48
N LEU A 3 13.43 2.04 -9.20
CA LEU A 3 14.39 1.92 -8.11
C LEU A 3 15.39 0.78 -8.38
N ASN A 4 16.68 1.03 -8.18
CA ASN A 4 17.73 0.08 -8.56
C ASN A 4 18.02 -0.93 -7.46
N ALA A 5 17.85 -0.52 -6.20
CA ALA A 5 18.09 -1.34 -5.02
C ALA A 5 16.86 -1.40 -4.11
N TYR A 6 15.72 -1.85 -4.66
CA TYR A 6 14.48 -2.02 -3.90
C TYR A 6 14.57 -3.20 -2.90
N GLY A 7 14.00 -3.00 -1.71
CA GLY A 7 13.95 -4.03 -0.69
C GLY A 7 13.32 -3.57 0.62
N VAL A 8 13.60 -4.32 1.68
CA VAL A 8 13.15 -4.02 3.04
C VAL A 8 14.30 -4.12 4.03
N LEU A 9 14.43 -3.12 4.89
CA LEU A 9 15.28 -3.18 6.08
C LEU A 9 14.44 -3.59 7.28
N LYS A 10 14.82 -4.66 7.98
CA LYS A 10 14.24 -5.06 9.27
C LYS A 10 15.26 -4.82 10.38
N GLY A 11 14.91 -4.04 11.41
CA GLY A 11 15.80 -3.83 12.55
C GLY A 11 15.13 -3.11 13.72
N ARG A 12 15.93 -2.71 14.71
CA ARG A 12 15.47 -2.00 15.91
C ARG A 12 15.82 -0.52 15.85
N PRO A 13 14.89 0.39 16.17
CA PRO A 13 15.19 1.81 16.26
C PRO A 13 15.94 2.12 17.56
N VAL A 14 17.04 2.85 17.45
CA VAL A 14 17.88 3.26 18.60
C VAL A 14 17.99 4.77 18.75
N ASN A 15 17.64 5.53 17.72
CA ASN A 15 17.62 6.99 17.74
C ASN A 15 16.69 7.55 16.66
N ARG A 16 16.31 8.82 16.77
CA ARG A 16 15.44 9.51 15.80
C ARG A 16 15.75 11.01 15.73
N GLN A 17 15.43 11.62 14.59
CA GLN A 17 15.46 13.07 14.42
C GLN A 17 14.28 13.54 13.56
N LEU A 18 13.55 14.56 14.04
CA LEU A 18 12.44 15.15 13.31
C LEU A 18 12.90 15.79 12.00
N GLY A 19 12.03 15.75 10.98
CA GLY A 19 12.26 16.46 9.72
C GLY A 19 12.24 17.98 9.93
N SER A 20 13.23 18.67 9.39
CA SER A 20 13.34 20.13 9.47
C SER A 20 14.04 20.72 8.23
N GLY A 21 13.91 22.03 8.03
CA GLY A 21 14.55 22.75 6.92
C GLY A 21 13.85 22.58 5.57
N SER A 22 14.59 22.84 4.49
CA SER A 22 14.04 22.93 3.11
C SER A 22 13.93 21.61 2.36
N ASN A 23 14.46 20.51 2.92
CA ASN A 23 14.29 19.16 2.38
C ASN A 23 14.02 18.18 3.54
N PRO A 24 12.90 18.38 4.25
CA PRO A 24 12.66 17.71 5.51
C PRO A 24 12.43 16.23 5.27
N HIS A 25 13.22 15.43 5.99
CA HIS A 25 13.04 13.99 6.08
C HIS A 25 13.06 13.61 7.55
N TYR A 26 12.07 12.85 7.99
CA TYR A 26 12.12 12.23 9.31
C TYR A 26 13.20 11.14 9.29
N GLN A 27 14.10 11.14 10.27
CA GLN A 27 15.23 10.23 10.32
C GLN A 27 15.08 9.22 11.44
N ILE A 28 15.31 7.94 11.16
CA ILE A 28 15.37 6.87 12.18
C ILE A 28 16.74 6.19 12.08
N HIS A 29 17.40 6.00 13.21
CA HIS A 29 18.60 5.19 13.32
C HIS A 29 18.18 3.75 13.65
N ILE A 30 18.45 2.83 12.73
CA ILE A 30 18.15 1.40 12.87
C ILE A 30 19.43 0.60 13.07
N VAL A 31 19.34 -0.46 13.87
CA VAL A 31 20.38 -1.49 14.02
C VAL A 31 19.79 -2.87 13.75
N ASP A 32 20.44 -3.66 12.90
CA ASP A 32 20.05 -5.04 12.58
C ASP A 32 20.74 -6.13 13.42
N ASP A 33 21.80 -5.75 14.13
CA ASP A 33 22.48 -6.39 15.28
C ASP A 33 23.89 -5.77 15.36
N THR A 34 24.59 -5.73 14.22
CA THR A 34 25.96 -5.19 14.09
C THR A 34 26.03 -3.99 13.16
N THR A 35 25.06 -3.83 12.26
CA THR A 35 25.11 -2.83 11.21
C THR A 35 24.14 -1.69 11.53
N HIS A 36 24.63 -0.47 11.39
CA HIS A 36 23.83 0.73 11.53
C HIS A 36 23.28 1.16 10.17
N TYR A 37 22.04 1.66 10.19
CA TYR A 37 21.34 2.20 9.04
C TYR A 37 20.62 3.48 9.42
N ARG A 38 20.49 4.38 8.46
CA ARG A 38 19.60 5.53 8.54
C ARG A 38 18.40 5.31 7.64
N ILE A 39 17.20 5.39 8.19
CA ILE A 39 15.97 5.50 7.42
C ILE A 39 15.71 6.99 7.21
N ALA A 40 15.54 7.42 5.96
CA ALA A 40 15.14 8.78 5.61
C ALA A 40 13.73 8.75 5.02
N VAL A 41 12.74 9.11 5.84
CA VAL A 41 11.31 9.08 5.48
C VAL A 41 10.91 10.44 4.93
N ASN A 42 10.28 10.45 3.76
CA ASN A 42 9.76 11.67 3.14
C ASN A 42 8.64 12.24 4.00
N VAL A 43 8.80 13.50 4.44
CA VAL A 43 7.72 14.22 5.13
C VAL A 43 7.22 15.43 4.35
N ALA A 44 7.92 15.84 3.29
CA ALA A 44 7.43 16.84 2.33
C ALA A 44 7.90 16.50 0.91
N SER A 45 7.15 16.95 -0.10
CA SER A 45 7.50 16.91 -1.52
C SER A 45 8.36 18.12 -1.91
N GLN A 46 9.19 17.94 -2.94
CA GLN A 46 9.92 19.02 -3.60
C GLN A 46 9.08 19.72 -4.69
N LEU A 47 7.92 19.17 -5.05
CA LEU A 47 6.95 19.79 -5.95
C LEU A 47 5.77 20.33 -5.14
N ALA A 48 5.09 21.32 -5.69
CA ALA A 48 3.80 21.76 -5.16
C ALA A 48 2.67 20.84 -5.69
N PRO A 49 1.68 20.46 -4.87
CA PRO A 49 1.60 20.69 -3.42
C PRO A 49 2.68 19.91 -2.65
N SER A 50 3.31 20.57 -1.66
CA SER A 50 4.42 19.98 -0.93
C SER A 50 3.98 18.97 0.14
N GLU A 51 2.71 19.00 0.54
CA GLU A 51 2.15 18.11 1.53
C GLU A 51 1.94 16.70 0.94
N LEU A 52 2.03 15.69 1.80
CA LEU A 52 1.79 14.30 1.44
C LEU A 52 0.39 13.90 1.90
N GLU A 53 -0.19 12.97 1.15
CA GLU A 53 -1.25 12.12 1.66
C GLU A 53 -0.63 11.02 2.51
N PHE A 54 -1.28 10.73 3.62
CA PHE A 54 -0.77 9.81 4.62
C PHE A 54 -1.87 8.95 5.22
N LEU A 55 -1.50 7.70 5.54
CA LEU A 55 -2.32 6.78 6.31
C LEU A 55 -1.47 6.12 7.39
N VAL A 56 -1.91 6.23 8.65
CA VAL A 56 -1.53 5.27 9.70
C VAL A 56 -2.66 4.26 9.85
N ASP A 57 -2.36 3.01 9.53
CA ASP A 57 -3.18 1.90 10.01
C ASP A 57 -2.57 1.36 11.31
N SER A 58 -3.17 1.75 12.45
CA SER A 58 -2.72 1.32 13.77
C SER A 58 -2.89 -0.18 14.05
N ARG A 59 -3.62 -0.92 13.21
CA ARG A 59 -3.80 -2.37 13.30
C ARG A 59 -3.75 -2.98 11.91
N PHE A 60 -2.69 -2.65 11.17
CA PHE A 60 -2.49 -3.12 9.82
C PHE A 60 -2.52 -4.65 9.78
N ASP A 61 -3.43 -5.20 8.98
CA ASP A 61 -3.54 -6.64 8.78
C ASP A 61 -3.54 -6.94 7.28
N HIS A 62 -2.63 -7.80 6.86
CA HIS A 62 -2.42 -8.12 5.45
C HIS A 62 -1.68 -9.45 5.31
N PRO A 63 -1.98 -10.29 4.29
CA PRO A 63 -1.34 -11.59 4.11
C PRO A 63 0.20 -11.52 4.00
N ILE A 64 0.76 -10.38 3.57
CA ILE A 64 2.23 -10.20 3.49
C ILE A 64 2.91 -10.29 4.85
N LEU A 65 2.21 -9.96 5.94
CA LEU A 65 2.81 -9.91 7.28
C LEU A 65 3.29 -11.30 7.74
N ALA A 66 2.54 -12.34 7.39
CA ALA A 66 2.93 -13.73 7.67
C ALA A 66 4.22 -14.15 6.94
N GLU A 67 4.53 -13.53 5.79
CA GLU A 67 5.77 -13.81 5.04
C GLU A 67 6.94 -12.91 5.46
N LEU A 68 6.64 -11.75 6.05
CA LEU A 68 7.61 -10.76 6.53
C LEU A 68 8.15 -11.07 7.92
N ILE A 69 7.34 -11.65 8.80
CA ILE A 69 7.72 -11.90 10.20
C ILE A 69 9.00 -12.75 10.30
N ASP A 70 9.10 -13.77 9.45
CA ASP A 70 10.21 -14.73 9.40
C ASP A 70 11.44 -14.25 8.61
N LYS A 71 11.42 -13.03 8.06
CA LYS A 71 12.60 -12.47 7.38
C LYS A 71 13.71 -12.13 8.38
N PRO A 72 14.99 -12.33 8.00
CA PRO A 72 16.11 -12.00 8.88
C PRO A 72 16.19 -10.51 9.16
N LEU A 73 16.91 -10.14 10.21
CA LEU A 73 17.29 -8.75 10.43
C LEU A 73 18.24 -8.29 9.31
N GLY A 74 18.25 -6.99 9.06
CA GLY A 74 19.09 -6.34 8.07
C GLY A 74 18.37 -6.07 6.77
N TRP A 75 19.17 -5.75 5.75
CA TRP A 75 18.66 -5.44 4.42
C TRP A 75 18.35 -6.72 3.63
N LEU A 76 17.12 -6.82 3.12
CA LEU A 76 16.68 -7.87 2.21
C LEU A 76 16.30 -7.25 0.85
N PRO A 77 17.08 -7.50 -0.22
CA PRO A 77 16.67 -7.14 -1.57
C PRO A 77 15.39 -7.87 -1.97
N LEU A 78 14.47 -7.18 -2.62
CA LEU A 78 13.20 -7.75 -3.09
C LEU A 78 13.10 -7.64 -4.61
N GLN A 79 12.47 -8.64 -5.23
CA GLN A 79 12.10 -8.56 -6.63
C GLN A 79 10.75 -7.85 -6.77
N SER A 80 10.69 -6.82 -7.61
CA SER A 80 9.48 -6.05 -7.91
C SER A 80 8.54 -6.84 -8.80
N ARG A 81 7.78 -7.78 -8.21
CA ARG A 81 6.84 -8.67 -8.90
C ARG A 81 5.67 -9.07 -7.99
N PRO A 82 4.51 -9.48 -8.56
CA PRO A 82 3.41 -10.08 -7.81
C PRO A 82 3.82 -11.36 -7.07
N GLY A 83 2.99 -11.76 -6.11
CA GLY A 83 3.16 -13.01 -5.35
C GLY A 83 4.26 -12.99 -4.27
N GLY A 84 5.07 -11.93 -4.19
CA GLY A 84 6.08 -11.73 -3.15
C GLY A 84 5.60 -10.86 -1.99
N VAL A 85 6.57 -10.29 -1.26
CA VAL A 85 6.39 -9.29 -0.19
C VAL A 85 6.75 -7.86 -0.63
N ALA A 86 7.07 -7.67 -1.91
CA ALA A 86 7.26 -6.35 -2.49
C ALA A 86 5.95 -5.57 -2.43
N LEU A 87 6.01 -4.30 -2.02
CA LEU A 87 4.83 -3.48 -1.81
C LEU A 87 4.38 -2.82 -3.11
N ASP A 88 3.08 -2.83 -3.32
CA ASP A 88 2.39 -2.03 -4.33
C ASP A 88 1.05 -1.62 -3.73
N PHE A 89 0.81 -0.32 -3.52
CA PHE A 89 -0.37 0.20 -2.83
C PHE A 89 -1.65 -0.17 -3.59
N ILE A 90 -1.58 -0.16 -4.92
CA ILE A 90 -2.72 -0.41 -5.80
C ILE A 90 -2.89 -1.90 -6.04
N ARG A 91 -1.84 -2.57 -6.52
CA ARG A 91 -1.87 -3.98 -6.95
C ARG A 91 -1.78 -4.94 -5.79
N GLY A 92 -1.22 -4.50 -4.67
CA GLY A 92 -1.18 -5.26 -3.42
C GLY A 92 -2.45 -5.12 -2.58
N ASN A 93 -3.39 -4.23 -2.92
CA ASN A 93 -4.57 -3.91 -2.10
C ASN A 93 -4.19 -3.62 -0.63
N LEU A 94 -3.10 -2.88 -0.40
CA LEU A 94 -2.58 -2.67 0.97
C LEU A 94 -3.57 -1.91 1.84
N PHE A 95 -4.32 -0.98 1.26
CA PHE A 95 -5.35 -0.22 1.96
C PHE A 95 -6.35 0.39 0.96
N ASP A 96 -7.42 0.97 1.52
CA ASP A 96 -8.36 1.81 0.77
C ASP A 96 -7.80 3.24 0.70
N PRO A 97 -7.50 3.80 -0.49
CA PRO A 97 -6.90 5.12 -0.62
C PRO A 97 -7.76 6.24 -0.04
N ARG A 98 -9.07 6.05 0.08
CA ARG A 98 -9.99 7.03 0.70
C ARG A 98 -9.73 7.23 2.20
N ASN A 99 -8.95 6.34 2.82
CA ASN A 99 -8.53 6.47 4.19
C ASN A 99 -7.30 7.38 4.34
N MET A 100 -6.59 7.70 3.25
CA MET A 100 -5.49 8.65 3.29
C MET A 100 -5.99 10.06 3.61
N ARG A 101 -5.18 10.81 4.34
CA ARG A 101 -5.46 12.20 4.75
C ARG A 101 -4.26 13.06 4.39
N VAL A 102 -4.52 14.29 3.93
CA VAL A 102 -3.47 15.29 3.77
C VAL A 102 -3.08 15.80 5.15
N LEU A 103 -1.79 15.75 5.46
CA LEU A 103 -1.24 16.39 6.65
C LEU A 103 -0.10 17.32 6.25
N PRO A 104 -0.02 18.53 6.87
CA PRO A 104 1.19 19.31 6.77
C PRO A 104 2.36 18.54 7.41
N PHE A 105 3.58 18.83 6.97
CA PHE A 105 4.74 18.09 7.46
C PHE A 105 5.16 18.49 8.89
N ASN A 106 4.92 19.76 9.27
CA ASN A 106 5.27 20.33 10.57
C ASN A 106 4.47 21.61 10.82
N VAL A 107 3.59 21.63 11.81
CA VAL A 107 2.84 22.84 12.23
C VAL A 107 2.73 22.92 13.76
N PRO A 108 2.56 24.12 14.35
CA PRO A 108 2.35 24.22 15.78
C PRO A 108 1.06 23.55 16.24
N GLY A 109 1.13 22.84 17.37
CA GLY A 109 0.01 22.15 17.99
C GLY A 109 0.30 20.64 18.08
N PRO A 110 -0.39 19.91 18.96
CA PRO A 110 -0.15 18.47 19.11
C PRO A 110 -0.96 17.65 18.12
N ASP A 111 -0.34 16.59 17.61
CA ASP A 111 -0.95 15.51 16.84
C ASP A 111 -1.59 15.96 15.50
N ASN A 112 -1.05 17.03 14.91
CA ASN A 112 -1.62 17.68 13.74
C ASN A 112 -0.68 17.72 12.51
N ASP A 113 0.50 17.09 12.60
CA ASP A 113 1.44 17.00 11.50
C ASP A 113 2.05 15.60 11.31
N LEU A 114 2.70 15.40 10.16
CA LEU A 114 3.28 14.11 9.79
C LEU A 114 4.50 13.71 10.64
N ASN A 115 5.33 14.67 11.06
CA ASN A 115 6.48 14.41 11.92
C ASN A 115 6.02 13.76 13.23
N GLU A 116 5.01 14.34 13.89
CA GLU A 116 4.47 13.86 15.15
C GLU A 116 3.82 12.48 15.01
N LYS A 117 3.05 12.25 13.95
CA LYS A 117 2.40 10.95 13.69
C LYS A 117 3.42 9.82 13.56
N ILE A 118 4.52 10.06 12.84
CA ILE A 118 5.61 9.08 12.71
C ILE A 118 6.37 8.95 14.03
N ASP A 119 6.69 10.08 14.68
CA ASP A 119 7.46 10.12 15.93
C ASP A 119 6.81 9.30 17.04
N GLN A 120 5.48 9.35 17.16
CA GLN A 120 4.75 8.56 18.15
C GLN A 120 5.06 7.05 18.05
N PHE A 121 5.06 6.49 16.85
CA PHE A 121 5.32 5.06 16.66
C PHE A 121 6.80 4.72 16.77
N VAL A 122 7.69 5.61 16.31
CA VAL A 122 9.13 5.43 16.45
C VAL A 122 9.54 5.45 17.93
N GLN A 123 9.07 6.41 18.71
CA GLN A 123 9.33 6.47 20.15
C GLN A 123 8.77 5.25 20.87
N ARG A 124 7.56 4.81 20.52
CA ARG A 124 6.98 3.58 21.08
C ARG A 124 7.85 2.35 20.77
N ALA A 125 8.34 2.22 19.53
CA ALA A 125 9.22 1.13 19.15
C ALA A 125 10.60 1.22 19.83
N MET A 126 11.15 2.41 20.04
CA MET A 126 12.39 2.60 20.80
C MET A 126 12.23 2.22 22.28
N ALA A 127 11.03 2.38 22.85
CA ALA A 127 10.72 1.99 24.22
C ALA A 127 10.37 0.49 24.38
N ASP A 128 10.35 -0.28 23.30
CA ASP A 128 10.02 -1.70 23.28
C ASP A 128 11.18 -2.52 22.70
N GLU A 129 11.93 -3.20 23.57
CA GLU A 129 13.11 -3.99 23.19
C GLU A 129 12.81 -5.13 22.19
N GLU A 130 11.55 -5.56 22.10
CA GLU A 130 11.09 -6.59 21.16
C GLU A 130 10.50 -6.01 19.86
N ALA A 131 10.30 -4.69 19.79
CA ALA A 131 9.71 -4.08 18.60
C ALA A 131 10.69 -4.06 17.42
N PHE A 132 10.13 -4.27 16.23
CA PHE A 132 10.86 -4.19 14.96
C PHE A 132 10.26 -3.13 14.06
N VAL A 133 11.14 -2.44 13.34
CA VAL A 133 10.78 -1.53 12.24
C VAL A 133 11.18 -2.19 10.93
N TYR A 134 10.26 -2.12 9.97
CA TYR A 134 10.44 -2.55 8.59
C TYR A 134 10.35 -1.32 7.70
N ALA A 135 11.41 -0.99 6.97
CA ALA A 135 11.41 0.12 6.02
C ALA A 135 11.57 -0.40 4.60
N PHE A 136 10.54 -0.20 3.78
CA PHE A 136 10.54 -0.50 2.36
C PHE A 136 10.92 0.74 1.57
N GLY A 137 11.77 0.58 0.56
CA GLY A 137 12.26 1.66 -0.28
C GLY A 137 13.52 1.25 -1.04
N GLU A 138 14.33 2.23 -1.43
CA GLU A 138 15.63 2.01 -2.06
C GLU A 138 16.76 2.08 -1.03
N ARG A 139 17.72 1.16 -1.10
CA ARG A 139 18.93 1.21 -0.26
C ARG A 139 20.01 2.06 -0.89
N TRP A 140 20.64 2.92 -0.08
CA TRP A 140 21.95 3.49 -0.39
C TRP A 140 23.05 2.89 0.48
N GLY A 141 24.28 2.89 -0.05
CA GLY A 141 25.44 2.32 0.62
C GLY A 141 25.46 0.78 0.66
N PRO A 142 26.38 0.17 1.42
CA PRO A 142 27.28 0.82 2.37
C PRO A 142 28.38 1.64 1.69
N GLU A 143 28.62 2.85 2.20
CA GLU A 143 29.67 3.76 1.76
C GLU A 143 30.82 3.70 2.78
N ASN A 144 31.78 2.80 2.56
CA ASN A 144 32.78 2.38 3.54
C ASN A 144 33.56 3.50 4.26
N ASN A 145 33.83 4.60 3.56
CA ASN A 145 34.62 5.71 4.08
C ASN A 145 33.80 6.99 4.28
N THR A 146 32.47 6.89 4.23
CA THR A 146 31.56 8.02 4.45
C THR A 146 30.92 7.90 5.82
N THR A 147 30.95 8.98 6.59
CA THR A 147 30.21 9.08 7.85
C THR A 147 28.77 9.45 7.58
N ASP A 148 27.83 8.76 8.23
CA ASP A 148 26.43 9.16 8.19
C ASP A 148 26.26 10.57 8.76
N LYS A 149 25.67 11.47 7.97
CA LYS A 149 25.58 12.89 8.29
C LYS A 149 24.60 13.24 9.43
N ILE A 150 23.75 12.29 9.84
CA ILE A 150 22.71 12.53 10.86
C ILE A 150 23.11 11.86 12.17
N PHE A 151 23.47 10.58 12.13
CA PHE A 151 23.73 9.75 13.31
C PHE A 151 25.20 9.41 13.50
N GLY A 152 26.09 9.79 12.59
CA GLY A 152 27.55 9.73 12.79
C GLY A 152 28.19 8.34 12.71
N PHE A 153 27.45 7.30 12.33
CA PHE A 153 28.01 5.95 12.16
C PHE A 153 28.76 5.80 10.82
N ILE A 154 29.66 4.82 10.74
CA ILE A 154 30.41 4.44 9.54
C ILE A 154 30.26 2.91 9.39
N PRO A 155 29.99 2.38 8.18
CA PRO A 155 29.82 3.09 6.92
C PRO A 155 28.46 3.79 6.79
N GLY A 156 28.40 4.86 6.00
CA GLY A 156 27.13 5.48 5.61
C GLY A 156 26.26 4.48 4.87
N ASN A 157 25.02 4.28 5.33
CA ASN A 157 24.17 3.18 4.87
C ASN A 157 22.72 3.47 5.26
N GLY A 158 21.74 3.10 4.43
CA GLY A 158 20.34 3.37 4.79
C GLY A 158 19.32 3.13 3.70
N VAL A 159 18.08 3.58 3.95
CA VAL A 159 16.90 3.39 3.09
C VAL A 159 16.13 4.70 2.89
N HIS A 160 15.86 5.06 1.63
CA HIS A 160 15.08 6.25 1.20
C HIS A 160 13.94 5.83 0.27
N ASP A 161 13.26 6.80 -0.35
CA ASP A 161 12.13 6.61 -1.25
C ASP A 161 11.01 5.80 -0.56
N ILE A 162 10.72 6.21 0.68
CA ILE A 162 9.75 5.58 1.57
C ILE A 162 8.40 6.27 1.36
N HIS A 163 7.84 6.09 0.16
CA HIS A 163 6.51 6.54 -0.25
C HIS A 163 6.07 5.71 -1.47
N MET A 164 4.87 5.96 -1.99
CA MET A 164 4.39 5.39 -3.25
C MET A 164 5.38 5.73 -4.38
N ASN A 165 5.96 4.75 -5.05
CA ASN A 165 7.01 4.92 -6.06
C ASN A 165 6.47 4.66 -7.47
N GLN A 166 5.28 5.20 -7.73
CA GLN A 166 4.55 5.09 -8.98
C GLN A 166 3.56 6.26 -9.13
N GLY A 167 3.08 6.48 -10.35
CA GLY A 167 2.16 7.57 -10.66
C GLY A 167 2.81 8.95 -10.63
N ASN A 168 4.14 9.06 -10.68
CA ASN A 168 4.86 10.32 -10.60
C ASN A 168 4.61 11.24 -11.80
N VAL A 169 4.92 12.53 -11.63
CA VAL A 169 4.80 13.58 -12.64
C VAL A 169 6.14 14.28 -12.88
N GLY A 170 6.25 14.96 -14.04
CA GLY A 170 7.40 15.79 -14.37
C GLY A 170 8.71 15.00 -14.41
N ARG A 171 9.75 15.51 -13.76
CA ARG A 171 11.10 14.88 -13.78
C ARG A 171 11.17 13.53 -13.06
N PHE A 172 10.19 13.22 -12.21
CA PHE A 172 10.17 12.01 -11.37
C PHE A 172 9.45 10.82 -12.03
N ILE A 173 8.86 11.00 -13.22
CA ILE A 173 8.24 9.89 -13.99
C ILE A 173 9.23 8.74 -14.19
N GLY A 174 10.51 9.07 -14.33
CA GLY A 174 11.55 8.08 -14.49
C GLY A 174 11.63 7.08 -13.34
N ASP A 175 11.20 7.46 -12.13
CA ASP A 175 11.34 6.66 -10.91
C ASP A 175 10.17 5.70 -10.69
N ASP A 176 9.12 5.82 -11.51
CA ASP A 176 7.95 4.95 -11.47
C ASP A 176 8.30 3.47 -11.71
N GLY A 177 7.58 2.59 -11.02
CA GLY A 177 7.67 1.16 -11.19
C GLY A 177 6.61 0.44 -10.40
N VAL A 178 6.23 -0.75 -10.85
CA VAL A 178 5.27 -1.62 -10.14
C VAL A 178 5.99 -2.40 -9.05
N TYR A 179 5.31 -2.71 -7.94
CA TYR A 179 5.87 -3.52 -6.84
C TYR A 179 7.19 -2.98 -6.25
N GLN A 180 7.29 -1.67 -6.10
CA GLN A 180 8.45 -1.02 -5.48
C GLN A 180 8.07 0.13 -4.55
N ASP A 181 6.82 0.14 -4.06
CA ASP A 181 6.37 1.19 -3.15
C ASP A 181 7.10 1.09 -1.81
N GLY A 182 7.33 2.25 -1.21
CA GLY A 182 7.91 2.41 0.10
C GLY A 182 6.85 2.57 1.19
N ALA A 183 7.19 2.11 2.40
CA ALA A 183 6.34 2.22 3.59
C ALA A 183 7.17 1.95 4.85
N LEU A 184 6.65 2.33 6.00
CA LEU A 184 7.14 1.83 7.30
C LEU A 184 6.11 0.88 7.90
N LEU A 185 6.57 -0.27 8.38
CA LEU A 185 5.77 -1.13 9.25
C LEU A 185 6.45 -1.23 10.62
N PHE A 186 5.65 -1.15 11.68
CA PHE A 186 6.11 -1.39 13.05
C PHE A 186 5.45 -2.67 13.54
N HIS A 187 6.25 -3.59 14.07
CA HIS A 187 5.78 -4.83 14.68
C HIS A 187 6.05 -4.79 16.17
N PHE A 188 5.00 -4.97 16.97
CA PHE A 188 5.05 -5.07 18.43
C PHE A 188 4.66 -6.50 18.85
N PRO A 189 5.64 -7.42 19.01
CA PRO A 189 5.36 -8.85 19.21
C PRO A 189 4.52 -9.14 20.45
N ARG A 190 4.78 -8.43 21.56
CA ARG A 190 4.06 -8.61 22.84
C ARG A 190 2.55 -8.44 22.74
N THR A 191 2.09 -7.60 21.83
CA THR A 191 0.66 -7.37 21.57
C THR A 191 0.20 -7.95 20.24
N SER A 192 1.07 -8.68 19.52
CA SER A 192 0.84 -9.16 18.15
C SER A 192 0.28 -8.07 17.23
N GLN A 193 0.77 -6.84 17.39
CA GLN A 193 0.24 -5.67 16.69
C GLN A 193 1.20 -5.24 15.58
N TRP A 194 0.63 -4.98 14.41
CA TRP A 194 1.31 -4.32 13.31
C TRP A 194 0.72 -2.93 13.10
N VAL A 195 1.58 -1.96 12.85
CA VAL A 195 1.21 -0.61 12.42
C VAL A 195 1.80 -0.37 11.05
N GLY A 196 0.99 0.07 10.10
CA GLY A 196 1.43 0.46 8.76
C GLY A 196 1.39 1.98 8.59
N VAL A 197 2.46 2.54 8.03
CA VAL A 197 2.56 3.95 7.65
C VAL A 197 2.81 4.02 6.15
N PHE A 198 1.84 4.61 5.44
CA PHE A 198 1.83 4.72 3.99
C PHE A 198 1.79 6.19 3.57
N LEU A 199 2.57 6.53 2.55
CA LEU A 199 2.83 7.89 2.11
C LEU A 199 2.66 7.98 0.60
N LYS A 200 1.93 8.98 0.11
CA LYS A 200 1.75 9.27 -1.32
C LYS A 200 1.88 10.78 -1.52
N PHE A 201 2.58 11.20 -2.55
CA PHE A 201 2.60 12.62 -2.91
C PHE A 201 1.26 12.99 -3.57
N GLN A 202 0.69 14.15 -3.22
CA GLN A 202 -0.58 14.61 -3.82
C GLN A 202 -0.51 14.76 -5.35
N SER A 203 0.69 14.96 -5.90
CA SER A 203 0.90 15.02 -7.34
C SER A 203 0.83 13.66 -8.04
N GLN A 204 0.90 12.56 -7.29
CA GLN A 204 0.83 11.21 -7.84
C GLN A 204 -0.62 10.82 -8.07
N THR A 205 -0.89 10.09 -9.15
CA THR A 205 -2.22 9.52 -9.41
C THR A 205 -2.33 8.12 -8.82
N TRP A 206 -3.54 7.73 -8.40
CA TRP A 206 -3.79 6.38 -7.92
C TRP A 206 -3.87 5.33 -9.02
N HIS A 207 -4.34 5.67 -10.22
CA HIS A 207 -4.32 4.70 -11.33
C HIS A 207 -3.00 4.76 -12.08
N THR A 208 -2.35 3.60 -12.22
CA THR A 208 -1.04 3.47 -12.87
C THR A 208 -1.00 2.27 -13.80
N ASP A 209 -0.15 2.35 -14.81
CA ASP A 209 0.07 1.28 -15.79
C ASP A 209 0.69 0.04 -15.15
N ASP A 210 0.11 -1.13 -15.45
CA ASP A 210 0.47 -2.43 -14.85
C ASP A 210 1.89 -2.93 -15.15
N ARG A 211 2.64 -2.24 -16.03
CA ARG A 211 3.99 -2.63 -16.40
C ARG A 211 5.03 -1.60 -15.97
N THR A 212 4.69 -0.32 -16.08
CA THR A 212 5.62 0.79 -15.90
C THR A 212 5.40 1.54 -14.59
N GLY A 213 4.21 1.42 -13.98
CA GLY A 213 3.84 2.27 -12.84
C GLY A 213 3.57 3.73 -13.24
N HIS A 214 3.62 4.08 -14.53
CA HIS A 214 3.31 5.43 -14.98
C HIS A 214 1.84 5.77 -14.77
N GLN A 215 1.57 7.04 -14.50
CA GLN A 215 0.21 7.55 -14.35
C GLN A 215 -0.69 7.18 -15.54
N ILE A 216 -1.89 6.70 -15.26
CA ILE A 216 -2.97 6.60 -16.25
C ILE A 216 -3.90 7.78 -16.01
N ARG A 217 -3.95 8.69 -16.99
CA ARG A 217 -4.92 9.80 -16.99
C ARG A 217 -6.17 9.36 -17.74
N VAL A 218 -7.26 9.19 -17.01
CA VAL A 218 -8.61 9.13 -17.60
C VAL A 218 -9.45 10.23 -16.97
N GLU A 219 -10.56 10.60 -17.61
CA GLU A 219 -11.44 11.70 -17.14
C GLU A 219 -11.93 11.51 -15.70
N THR A 220 -11.89 10.27 -15.19
CA THR A 220 -12.31 9.89 -13.83
C THR A 220 -11.22 9.15 -13.07
N SER A 221 -9.93 9.37 -13.36
CA SER A 221 -8.87 8.59 -12.74
C SER A 221 -8.63 8.99 -11.28
N GLY A 222 -9.01 8.11 -10.37
CA GLY A 222 -8.48 8.06 -9.02
C GLY A 222 -9.54 8.22 -7.92
N PRO A 223 -9.17 7.93 -6.66
CA PRO A 223 -9.99 8.27 -5.50
C PRO A 223 -10.18 9.79 -5.43
N PRO A 224 -11.19 10.28 -4.68
CA PRO A 224 -11.46 11.72 -4.53
C PRO A 224 -10.28 12.56 -3.98
N SER A 225 -9.20 11.92 -3.54
CA SER A 225 -8.02 12.56 -2.99
C SER A 225 -6.97 12.92 -4.06
N ASP A 226 -7.14 12.48 -5.31
CA ASP A 226 -6.31 12.92 -6.45
C ASP A 226 -6.76 14.33 -6.93
N GLU A 227 -6.20 15.41 -6.36
CA GLU A 227 -6.67 16.79 -6.59
C GLU A 227 -6.38 17.38 -7.99
N ASN A 228 -5.61 16.72 -8.87
CA ASN A 228 -5.02 17.37 -10.06
C ASN A 228 -5.27 16.69 -11.42
N VAL A 229 -6.41 15.99 -11.59
CA VAL A 229 -6.84 15.55 -12.92
C VAL A 229 -8.31 15.98 -13.15
N VAL A 230 -8.48 16.90 -14.11
CA VAL A 230 -9.71 17.50 -14.68
C VAL A 230 -10.20 18.83 -14.06
N THR A 231 -10.51 19.80 -14.93
CA THR A 231 -11.06 21.16 -14.71
C THR A 231 -12.49 21.21 -14.13
N ASN A 232 -12.98 20.09 -13.58
CA ASN A 232 -14.20 19.99 -12.79
C ASN A 232 -14.02 18.85 -11.78
N PRO A 233 -13.15 19.03 -10.77
CA PRO A 233 -12.94 18.00 -9.78
C PRO A 233 -14.22 17.89 -8.93
N PHE A 234 -14.78 16.71 -9.00
CA PHE A 234 -15.88 16.21 -8.18
C PHE A 234 -15.69 16.52 -6.68
N VAL A 235 -16.80 16.77 -5.99
CA VAL A 235 -16.82 17.13 -4.56
C VAL A 235 -16.52 15.90 -3.70
N PRO A 236 -15.54 15.96 -2.76
CA PRO A 236 -15.30 14.91 -1.79
C PRO A 236 -16.61 14.45 -1.09
N GLY A 237 -16.95 13.16 -1.24
CA GLY A 237 -18.16 12.57 -0.65
C GLY A 237 -19.35 12.35 -1.61
N GLY A 238 -19.21 12.58 -2.92
CA GLY A 238 -20.26 12.21 -3.86
C GLY A 238 -20.42 10.69 -4.04
N GLN A 239 -21.58 10.26 -4.52
CA GLN A 239 -21.90 8.84 -4.71
C GLN A 239 -21.18 8.27 -5.95
N PRO A 240 -20.60 7.06 -5.87
CA PRO A 240 -20.07 6.36 -7.04
C PRO A 240 -21.13 6.22 -8.14
N GLY A 241 -20.72 6.29 -9.40
CA GLY A 241 -21.60 6.17 -10.56
C GLY A 241 -20.95 5.35 -11.68
N PRO A 242 -21.67 5.01 -12.76
CA PRO A 242 -21.14 4.20 -13.86
C PRO A 242 -19.88 4.78 -14.52
N GLU A 243 -19.74 6.11 -14.51
CA GLU A 243 -18.55 6.83 -15.02
C GLU A 243 -17.41 6.91 -13.99
N MET A 244 -17.71 6.66 -12.71
CA MET A 244 -16.79 6.63 -11.56
C MET A 244 -16.81 5.24 -10.90
N PRO A 245 -16.23 4.21 -11.55
CA PRO A 245 -16.35 2.85 -11.09
C PRO A 245 -15.64 2.62 -9.76
N ASP A 246 -14.66 3.44 -9.36
CA ASP A 246 -13.94 3.35 -8.09
C ASP A 246 -14.91 3.39 -6.89
N GLY A 247 -15.20 2.21 -6.37
CA GLY A 247 -16.19 2.01 -5.32
C GLY A 247 -17.65 1.87 -5.76
N ALA A 248 -17.97 1.97 -7.05
CA ALA A 248 -19.33 1.73 -7.58
C ALA A 248 -19.76 0.27 -7.39
N ILE A 249 -18.87 -0.66 -7.74
CA ILE A 249 -19.01 -2.07 -7.38
C ILE A 249 -18.02 -2.40 -6.26
N ARG A 250 -18.51 -3.01 -5.19
CA ARG A 250 -17.70 -3.38 -4.01
C ARG A 250 -17.59 -4.88 -3.83
N ILE A 251 -16.42 -5.36 -3.46
CA ILE A 251 -16.23 -6.73 -2.98
C ILE A 251 -16.62 -6.75 -1.50
N ILE A 252 -17.77 -7.32 -1.17
CA ILE A 252 -18.30 -7.31 0.20
C ILE A 252 -18.09 -8.63 0.93
N ALA A 253 -17.85 -9.72 0.20
CA ALA A 253 -17.66 -11.04 0.78
C ALA A 253 -16.98 -12.02 -0.17
N ALA A 254 -16.34 -13.06 0.39
CA ALA A 254 -15.80 -14.17 -0.38
C ALA A 254 -15.87 -15.50 0.38
N LEU A 255 -16.22 -16.59 -0.32
CA LEU A 255 -16.02 -17.96 0.17
C LEU A 255 -14.67 -18.43 -0.35
N VAL A 256 -13.65 -18.44 0.52
CA VAL A 256 -12.27 -18.78 0.15
C VAL A 256 -11.89 -20.21 0.55
N ASN A 257 -12.46 -20.72 1.63
CA ASN A 257 -12.17 -22.05 2.17
C ASN A 257 -13.44 -22.91 2.06
N SER A 258 -13.54 -23.74 1.03
CA SER A 258 -14.74 -24.51 0.76
C SER A 258 -14.77 -25.84 1.51
N ILE A 259 -15.96 -26.32 1.87
CA ILE A 259 -16.16 -27.71 2.35
C ILE A 259 -16.30 -28.72 1.21
N GLN A 260 -16.39 -28.24 -0.05
CA GLN A 260 -16.59 -29.09 -1.22
C GLN A 260 -15.26 -29.56 -1.81
N SER A 261 -15.30 -30.69 -2.51
CA SER A 261 -14.17 -31.25 -3.27
C SER A 261 -14.64 -31.65 -4.67
N PRO A 262 -14.09 -31.08 -5.76
CA PRO A 262 -13.07 -30.03 -5.78
C PRO A 262 -13.55 -28.72 -5.11
N GLU A 263 -12.59 -27.92 -4.65
CA GLU A 263 -12.86 -26.66 -3.97
C GLU A 263 -13.62 -25.70 -4.90
N VAL A 264 -14.68 -25.07 -4.36
CA VAL A 264 -15.46 -24.03 -5.06
C VAL A 264 -15.38 -22.74 -4.26
N GLU A 265 -14.93 -21.70 -4.94
CA GLU A 265 -14.70 -20.39 -4.37
C GLU A 265 -15.68 -19.38 -4.95
N PHE A 266 -16.08 -18.40 -4.15
CA PHE A 266 -17.03 -17.38 -4.59
C PHE A 266 -16.59 -15.99 -4.15
N VAL A 267 -16.92 -14.98 -4.95
CA VAL A 267 -16.83 -13.56 -4.60
C VAL A 267 -18.22 -12.95 -4.70
N THR A 268 -18.61 -12.14 -3.71
CA THR A 268 -19.88 -11.41 -3.73
C THR A 268 -19.61 -9.94 -3.97
N LEU A 269 -20.17 -9.44 -5.05
CA LEU A 269 -20.10 -8.05 -5.47
C LEU A 269 -21.38 -7.31 -5.08
N LEU A 270 -21.28 -6.05 -4.68
CA LEU A 270 -22.39 -5.14 -4.41
C LEU A 270 -22.33 -3.96 -5.37
N ASN A 271 -23.42 -3.68 -6.08
CA ASN A 271 -23.58 -2.42 -6.78
C ASN A 271 -24.12 -1.36 -5.81
N THR A 272 -23.31 -0.34 -5.53
CA THR A 272 -23.65 0.74 -4.60
C THR A 272 -24.40 1.91 -5.28
N THR A 273 -24.59 1.82 -6.59
CA THR A 273 -25.22 2.88 -7.40
C THR A 273 -26.72 2.66 -7.53
N ASN A 274 -27.41 3.69 -8.02
CA ASN A 274 -28.84 3.69 -8.32
C ASN A 274 -29.17 3.20 -9.75
N GLU A 275 -28.17 2.70 -10.49
CA GLU A 275 -28.33 2.21 -11.86
C GLU A 275 -27.78 0.79 -12.02
N ALA A 276 -28.27 0.06 -13.01
CA ALA A 276 -27.73 -1.25 -13.34
C ALA A 276 -26.36 -1.12 -14.02
N ILE A 277 -25.37 -1.88 -13.56
CA ILE A 277 -24.01 -1.86 -14.11
C ILE A 277 -23.75 -3.16 -14.87
N SER A 278 -23.35 -3.02 -16.14
CA SER A 278 -22.84 -4.14 -16.94
C SER A 278 -21.45 -4.53 -16.49
N LEU A 279 -21.19 -5.83 -16.39
CA LEU A 279 -19.87 -6.41 -16.11
C LEU A 279 -19.16 -6.88 -17.37
N GLU A 280 -19.66 -6.55 -18.56
CA GLU A 280 -19.00 -6.89 -19.82
C GLU A 280 -17.59 -6.29 -19.86
N GLY A 281 -16.59 -7.11 -20.14
CA GLY A 281 -15.17 -6.71 -20.12
C GLY A 281 -14.53 -6.60 -18.73
N TRP A 282 -15.30 -6.59 -17.64
CA TRP A 282 -14.77 -6.54 -16.27
C TRP A 282 -14.03 -7.83 -15.90
N GLN A 283 -13.14 -7.76 -14.92
CA GLN A 283 -12.32 -8.89 -14.51
C GLN A 283 -12.15 -8.96 -12.99
N ILE A 284 -12.04 -10.17 -12.45
CA ILE A 284 -11.48 -10.41 -11.12
C ILE A 284 -10.04 -10.91 -11.29
N ALA A 285 -9.14 -10.42 -10.45
CA ALA A 285 -7.76 -10.88 -10.37
C ALA A 285 -7.40 -11.36 -8.95
N ASP A 286 -6.57 -12.39 -8.86
CA ASP A 286 -6.01 -12.87 -7.59
C ASP A 286 -4.68 -12.15 -7.23
N ARG A 287 -4.05 -12.64 -6.15
CA ARG A 287 -2.74 -12.16 -5.69
C ARG A 287 -1.63 -12.27 -6.75
N ASP A 288 -1.65 -13.34 -7.52
CA ASP A 288 -0.62 -13.67 -8.52
C ASP A 288 -0.94 -13.08 -9.90
N LYS A 289 -2.03 -12.30 -10.00
CA LYS A 289 -2.50 -11.61 -11.21
C LYS A 289 -3.02 -12.55 -12.28
N ASN A 290 -3.43 -13.76 -11.90
CA ASN A 290 -4.34 -14.53 -12.72
C ASN A 290 -5.67 -13.77 -12.82
N LYS A 291 -6.31 -13.80 -13.99
CA LYS A 291 -7.52 -13.02 -14.26
C LYS A 291 -8.65 -13.91 -14.77
N MET A 292 -9.86 -13.59 -14.34
CA MET A 292 -11.11 -14.19 -14.80
C MET A 292 -12.03 -13.08 -15.29
N ARG A 293 -12.55 -13.20 -16.52
CA ARG A 293 -13.54 -12.26 -17.06
C ARG A 293 -14.88 -12.46 -16.37
N LEU A 294 -15.58 -11.36 -16.14
CA LEU A 294 -16.95 -11.34 -15.64
C LEU A 294 -17.94 -11.22 -16.81
N ALA A 295 -19.20 -11.53 -16.52
CA ALA A 295 -20.29 -11.43 -17.48
C ALA A 295 -21.59 -11.07 -16.74
N GLY A 296 -22.58 -10.58 -17.51
CA GLY A 296 -23.87 -10.19 -16.98
C GLY A 296 -23.88 -8.75 -16.44
N SER A 297 -24.83 -8.47 -15.54
CA SER A 297 -25.00 -7.16 -14.93
C SER A 297 -25.45 -7.28 -13.48
N ILE A 298 -25.22 -6.24 -12.69
CA ILE A 298 -25.72 -6.11 -11.33
C ILE A 298 -26.73 -4.96 -11.33
N ALA A 299 -27.98 -5.23 -10.95
CA ALA A 299 -28.99 -4.19 -10.81
C ALA A 299 -28.60 -3.17 -9.72
N ALA A 300 -29.25 -2.01 -9.75
CA ALA A 300 -29.06 -0.96 -8.75
C ALA A 300 -29.26 -1.50 -7.32
N ALA A 301 -28.37 -1.16 -6.40
CA ALA A 301 -28.40 -1.59 -5.00
C ALA A 301 -28.42 -3.13 -4.76
N GLU A 302 -28.16 -3.95 -5.77
CA GLU A 302 -28.20 -5.41 -5.69
C GLU A 302 -26.81 -6.04 -5.55
N THR A 303 -26.80 -7.33 -5.18
CA THR A 303 -25.58 -8.12 -5.10
C THR A 303 -25.52 -9.20 -6.17
N LEU A 304 -24.31 -9.55 -6.61
CA LEU A 304 -24.05 -10.68 -7.49
C LEU A 304 -22.98 -11.57 -6.87
N ARG A 305 -23.32 -12.86 -6.68
CA ARG A 305 -22.37 -13.87 -6.23
C ARG A 305 -21.81 -14.62 -7.42
N ILE A 306 -20.49 -14.56 -7.57
CA ILE A 306 -19.74 -15.07 -8.72
C ILE A 306 -18.91 -16.25 -8.25
N GLN A 307 -19.07 -17.39 -8.92
CA GLN A 307 -18.17 -18.53 -8.72
C GLN A 307 -16.85 -18.26 -9.46
N LEU A 308 -15.73 -18.43 -8.78
CA LEU A 308 -14.43 -18.32 -9.42
C LEU A 308 -14.10 -19.59 -10.19
N ILE A 309 -13.43 -19.42 -11.31
CA ILE A 309 -12.90 -20.51 -12.13
C ILE A 309 -11.41 -20.29 -12.40
N PRO A 310 -10.63 -21.36 -12.62
CA PRO A 310 -9.22 -21.24 -12.98
C PRO A 310 -9.00 -20.32 -14.19
N PRO A 311 -7.89 -19.55 -14.23
CA PRO A 311 -6.73 -19.67 -13.35
C PRO A 311 -6.81 -18.88 -12.04
N VAL A 312 -7.89 -18.13 -11.79
CA VAL A 312 -8.07 -17.40 -10.52
C VAL A 312 -8.33 -18.40 -9.40
N PHE A 313 -7.62 -18.25 -8.27
CA PHE A 313 -7.88 -19.03 -7.07
C PHE A 313 -7.65 -18.21 -5.79
N LEU A 314 -8.30 -18.60 -4.69
CA LEU A 314 -8.25 -17.92 -3.40
C LEU A 314 -7.60 -18.81 -2.32
N PRO A 315 -6.28 -18.69 -2.09
CA PRO A 315 -5.57 -19.54 -1.15
C PRO A 315 -6.07 -19.43 0.30
N ASN A 316 -6.30 -20.58 0.94
CA ASN A 316 -6.59 -20.70 2.38
C ASN A 316 -5.47 -20.21 3.32
N LYS A 317 -4.34 -19.76 2.77
CA LYS A 317 -3.21 -19.14 3.50
C LYS A 317 -3.26 -17.60 3.50
N GLY A 318 -4.33 -17.00 2.99
CA GLY A 318 -4.45 -15.57 2.80
C GLY A 318 -4.11 -15.15 1.36
N GLY A 319 -4.81 -14.12 0.87
CA GLY A 319 -4.77 -13.73 -0.52
C GLY A 319 -5.34 -12.33 -0.76
N ILE A 320 -5.45 -11.98 -2.05
CA ILE A 320 -5.88 -10.68 -2.53
C ILE A 320 -6.94 -10.93 -3.62
N ILE A 321 -7.99 -10.10 -3.63
CA ILE A 321 -9.04 -10.10 -4.64
C ILE A 321 -9.13 -8.68 -5.20
N THR A 322 -8.87 -8.50 -6.50
CA THR A 322 -8.96 -7.20 -7.17
C THR A 322 -10.06 -7.24 -8.22
N LEU A 323 -10.93 -6.24 -8.22
CA LEU A 323 -11.93 -6.03 -9.26
C LEU A 323 -11.43 -4.98 -10.24
N LEU A 324 -11.43 -5.31 -11.53
CA LEU A 324 -11.03 -4.44 -12.63
C LEU A 324 -12.22 -4.15 -13.54
N ASN A 325 -12.36 -2.92 -14.02
CA ASN A 325 -13.37 -2.57 -15.02
C ASN A 325 -12.96 -3.04 -16.43
N ASP A 326 -13.80 -2.72 -17.41
CA ASP A 326 -13.61 -2.97 -18.84
C ASP A 326 -12.35 -2.30 -19.45
N ARG A 327 -11.81 -1.27 -18.79
CA ARG A 327 -10.56 -0.59 -19.14
C ARG A 327 -9.34 -1.16 -18.41
N GLY A 328 -9.54 -2.16 -17.54
CA GLY A 328 -8.48 -2.74 -16.72
C GLY A 328 -8.07 -1.91 -15.50
N LEU A 329 -8.81 -0.85 -15.17
CA LEU A 329 -8.57 -0.02 -13.97
C LEU A 329 -9.15 -0.68 -12.73
N ARG A 330 -8.48 -0.52 -11.59
CA ARG A 330 -8.94 -1.08 -10.31
C ARG A 330 -10.18 -0.33 -9.81
N VAL A 331 -11.27 -1.06 -9.64
CA VAL A 331 -12.55 -0.54 -9.12
C VAL A 331 -12.66 -0.73 -7.61
N ASP A 332 -12.28 -1.91 -7.14
CA ASP A 332 -12.21 -2.24 -5.72
C ASP A 332 -11.16 -3.33 -5.50
N GLY A 333 -10.75 -3.52 -4.27
CA GLY A 333 -9.84 -4.59 -3.93
C GLY A 333 -9.75 -4.82 -2.43
N VAL A 334 -9.73 -6.09 -2.06
CA VAL A 334 -9.64 -6.55 -0.67
C VAL A 334 -8.47 -7.51 -0.52
N ALA A 335 -8.00 -7.64 0.71
CA ALA A 335 -7.02 -8.65 1.12
C ALA A 335 -7.56 -9.42 2.32
N TYR A 336 -7.12 -10.67 2.48
CA TYR A 336 -7.47 -11.49 3.63
C TYR A 336 -6.30 -12.33 4.11
N THR A 337 -6.27 -12.65 5.40
CA THR A 337 -5.22 -13.44 6.04
C THR A 337 -5.60 -14.91 6.17
N LYS A 338 -4.59 -15.75 6.44
CA LYS A 338 -4.79 -17.16 6.82
C LYS A 338 -5.76 -17.31 7.99
N GLU A 339 -5.66 -16.43 8.97
CA GLU A 339 -6.49 -16.47 10.18
C GLU A 339 -7.96 -16.19 9.84
N GLN A 340 -8.24 -15.25 8.93
CA GLN A 340 -9.59 -15.02 8.43
C GLN A 340 -10.12 -16.23 7.64
N ALA A 341 -9.28 -16.84 6.79
CA ALA A 341 -9.63 -17.99 5.96
C ALA A 341 -9.73 -19.33 6.71
N ARG A 342 -9.49 -19.37 8.03
CA ARG A 342 -9.28 -20.64 8.77
C ARG A 342 -10.48 -21.56 8.88
N ASN A 343 -11.71 -21.04 8.72
CA ASN A 343 -12.96 -21.76 8.97
C ASN A 343 -13.58 -22.27 7.65
N PRO A 344 -13.56 -23.58 7.34
CA PRO A 344 -14.14 -24.11 6.12
C PRO A 344 -15.66 -23.89 6.03
N GLY A 345 -16.13 -23.49 4.85
CA GLY A 345 -17.54 -23.23 4.54
C GLY A 345 -18.04 -21.86 4.98
N TRP A 346 -17.22 -21.07 5.67
CA TRP A 346 -17.59 -19.72 6.12
C TRP A 346 -17.24 -18.68 5.07
N THR A 347 -18.19 -17.79 4.81
CA THR A 347 -17.98 -16.63 3.96
C THR A 347 -17.26 -15.54 4.74
N LEU A 348 -16.13 -15.07 4.23
CA LEU A 348 -15.45 -13.88 4.73
C LEU A 348 -16.26 -12.64 4.40
N LYS A 349 -16.36 -11.71 5.34
CA LYS A 349 -16.93 -10.37 5.15
C LYS A 349 -15.80 -9.35 5.13
N PHE A 350 -15.89 -8.38 4.23
CA PHE A 350 -14.97 -7.25 4.12
C PHE A 350 -15.57 -5.94 4.62
#